data_AF-F7NE12-F1
#
_entry.id   AF-F7NE12-F1
#
_cell.length_a   1.000
_cell.length_b   1.000
_cell.length_c   1.000
_cell.angle_alpha   90.00
_cell.angle_beta   90.00
_cell.angle_gamma   90.00
#
_symmetry.space_group_name_H-M   'P 1'
#
loop_
_entity.id
_entity.type
_entity.pdbx_description
1 polymer ?
#
loop_
_entity_poly.entity_id
_entity_poly.type
_entity_poly.pdbx_seq_one_letter_code
_entity_poly.pdbx_strand_id
1 'polypeptide(L)' 'MSADCSGTVATLRVRAGMAGAVARRIRAAGDPAILGVIADRHTVLAVVRPAEAERVMDWLRCLWG' A
#
# COMPACT_ATOMS: atom_id res chain seq x y z
N MET A 1 7.11 -4.18 9.51
CA MET A 1 6.18 -3.34 8.74
C MET A 1 4.83 -3.51 9.39
N SER A 2 4.10 -2.43 9.68
CA SER A 2 2.69 -2.53 10.07
C SER A 2 1.82 -2.01 8.95
N ALA A 3 0.59 -2.51 8.89
CA ALA A 3 -0.35 -2.21 7.82
C ALA A 3 -1.74 -2.08 8.43
N ASP A 4 -2.52 -1.10 7.96
CA ASP A 4 -3.90 -0.89 8.36
C ASP A 4 -4.72 -0.32 7.20
N CYS A 5 -6.04 -0.43 7.24
CA CYS A 5 -6.92 0.14 6.23
C CYS A 5 -8.21 0.73 6.79
N SER A 6 -8.72 1.77 6.14
CA SER A 6 -10.00 2.39 6.46
C SER A 6 -10.65 2.94 5.19
N GLY A 7 -11.90 2.54 4.95
CA GLY A 7 -12.67 2.98 3.79
C GLY A 7 -11.97 2.69 2.45
N THR A 8 -11.44 3.74 1.82
CA THR A 8 -10.77 3.70 0.50
C THR A 8 -9.25 3.86 0.60
N VAL A 9 -8.67 3.61 1.78
CA VAL A 9 -7.26 3.85 2.05
C VAL A 9 -6.63 2.65 2.73
N ALA A 10 -5.53 2.16 2.17
CA ALA A 10 -4.62 1.21 2.82
C ALA A 10 -3.30 1.91 3.15
N THR A 11 -2.82 1.75 4.38
CA THR A 11 -1.64 2.43 4.91
C THR A 11 -0.59 1.42 5.34
N LEU A 12 0.65 1.63 4.94
CA LEU A 12 1.80 0.83 5.34
C LEU A 12 2.81 1.71 6.09
N ARG A 13 3.19 1.28 7.29
CA ARG A 13 4.30 1.86 8.06
C ARG A 13 5.56 1.04 7.82
N VAL A 14 6.58 1.69 7.29
CA VAL A 14 7.85 1.07 6.90
C VAL A 14 9.02 1.75 7.59
N ARG A 15 10.21 1.14 7.49
CA ARG A 15 11.45 1.77 7.98
C ARG A 15 11.72 3.06 7.20
N ALA A 16 12.33 4.05 7.87
CA ALA A 16 12.69 5.32 7.25
C ALA A 16 13.54 5.09 5.99
N GLY A 17 13.20 5.78 4.91
CA GLY A 17 13.88 5.68 3.61
C GLY A 17 13.38 4.53 2.71
N MET A 18 12.54 3.62 3.23
CA MET A 18 12.04 2.49 2.44
C MET A 18 10.75 2.79 1.67
N ALA A 19 9.96 3.77 2.10
CA ALA A 19 8.63 4.01 1.56
C ALA A 19 8.62 4.31 0.05
N GLY A 20 9.63 5.03 -0.47
CA GLY A 20 9.77 5.22 -1.92
C GLY A 20 9.99 3.91 -2.69
N ALA A 21 10.81 3.00 -2.16
CA ALA A 21 11.07 1.69 -2.78
C ALA A 21 9.83 0.79 -2.71
N VAL A 22 9.14 0.78 -1.58
CA VAL A 22 7.88 0.04 -1.38
C VAL A 22 6.80 0.53 -2.32
N ALA A 23 6.62 1.85 -2.45
CA ALA A 23 5.66 2.43 -3.38
C ALA A 23 5.98 2.12 -4.85
N ARG A 24 7.27 2.09 -5.23
CA ARG A 24 7.65 1.64 -6.58
C ARG A 24 7.28 0.17 -6.80
N ARG A 25 7.52 -0.71 -5.82
CA ARG A 25 7.15 -2.13 -5.89
C ARG A 25 5.64 -2.31 -6.03
N ILE A 26 4.84 -1.58 -5.26
CA ILE A 26 3.37 -1.60 -5.36
C ILE A 26 2.91 -1.18 -6.76
N ARG A 27 3.42 -0.06 -7.26
CA ARG A 27 3.07 0.43 -8.61
C ARG A 27 3.47 -0.56 -9.70
N ALA A 28 4.63 -1.19 -9.57
CA ALA A 28 5.11 -2.19 -10.52
C ALA A 28 4.28 -3.49 -10.49
N ALA A 29 3.79 -3.90 -9.33
CA ALA A 29 2.95 -5.09 -9.20
C ALA A 29 1.52 -4.89 -9.71
N GLY A 30 1.04 -3.64 -9.78
CA GLY A 30 -0.07 -3.25 -10.65
C GLY A 30 -1.45 -3.79 -10.26
N ASP A 31 -1.81 -3.80 -8.97
CA ASP A 31 -3.18 -4.18 -8.57
C ASP A 31 -4.21 -3.15 -9.09
N PRO A 32 -5.21 -3.57 -9.90
CA PRO A 32 -6.16 -2.67 -10.55
C PRO A 32 -7.15 -1.99 -9.59
N ALA A 33 -7.22 -2.42 -8.33
CA ALA A 33 -7.98 -1.72 -7.31
C ALA A 33 -7.24 -0.52 -6.71
N ILE A 34 -5.92 -0.43 -6.88
CA ILE A 34 -5.13 0.72 -6.43
C ILE A 34 -5.26 1.85 -7.45
N LEU A 35 -5.89 2.94 -7.05
CA LEU A 35 -6.08 4.15 -7.85
C LEU A 35 -4.85 5.05 -7.81
N GLY A 36 -4.11 5.01 -6.72
CA GLY A 36 -2.92 5.83 -6.54
C GLY A 36 -2.10 5.41 -5.34
N VAL A 37 -0.81 5.74 -5.37
CA VAL A 37 0.12 5.48 -4.26
C VAL A 37 0.86 6.76 -3.93
N ILE A 38 0.87 7.13 -2.65
CA ILE A 38 1.60 8.25 -2.09
C ILE A 38 2.64 7.69 -1.12
N ALA A 39 3.84 8.23 -1.14
CA ALA A 39 4.93 7.78 -0.27
C ALA A 39 5.63 8.98 0.35
N ASP A 40 5.89 8.86 1.64
CA ASP A 40 6.70 9.80 2.41
C ASP A 40 7.93 9.05 2.97
N ARG A 41 8.61 9.56 4.00
CA ARG A 41 9.82 8.97 4.61
C ARG A 41 9.58 7.58 5.19
N HIS A 42 8.42 7.36 5.80
CA HIS A 42 8.12 6.18 6.64
C HIS A 42 6.73 5.58 6.39
N THR A 43 5.94 6.19 5.51
CA THR A 43 4.55 5.80 5.27
C THR A 43 4.32 5.65 3.78
N VAL A 44 3.58 4.62 3.40
CA VAL A 44 2.99 4.47 2.08
C VAL A 44 1.47 4.43 2.23
N LEU A 45 0.79 5.25 1.44
CA LEU A 45 -0.66 5.32 1.35
C LEU A 45 -1.07 4.83 -0.04
N ALA A 46 -1.87 3.77 -0.10
CA ALA A 46 -2.56 3.33 -1.30
C ALA A 46 -4.01 3.80 -1.24
N VAL A 47 -4.40 4.63 -2.20
CA VAL A 47 -5.81 4.95 -2.44
C VAL A 47 -6.38 3.80 -3.26
N VAL A 48 -7.46 3.20 -2.77
CA VAL A 48 -8.07 2.02 -3.37
C VAL A 48 -9.52 2.29 -3.75
N ARG A 49 -10.07 1.45 -4.63
CA ARG A 49 -11.50 1.46 -4.94
C ARG A 49 -12.33 1.17 -3.67
N PRO A 50 -13.58 1.66 -3.58
CA PRO A 50 -14.47 1.34 -2.47
C PRO A 50 -14.61 -0.16 -2.26
N ALA A 51 -14.68 -0.59 -0.99
CA ALA A 51 -14.79 -1.99 -0.56
C ALA A 51 -13.59 -2.91 -0.92
N GLU A 52 -12.50 -2.37 -1.51
CA GLU A 52 -11.33 -3.17 -1.88
C GLU A 52 -10.20 -3.12 -0.84
N ALA A 53 -10.32 -2.30 0.20
CA ALA A 53 -9.20 -2.01 1.10
C ALA A 53 -8.69 -3.24 1.86
N GLU A 54 -9.57 -4.11 2.35
CA GLU A 54 -9.18 -5.35 3.02
C GLU A 54 -8.50 -6.33 2.05
N ARG A 55 -9.05 -6.52 0.83
CA ARG A 55 -8.44 -7.38 -0.19
C ARG A 55 -7.07 -6.86 -0.62
N VAL A 56 -6.95 -5.55 -0.84
CA VAL A 56 -5.66 -4.91 -1.18
C VAL A 56 -4.67 -5.08 -0.03
N MET A 57 -5.13 -5.03 1.22
CA MET A 57 -4.27 -5.28 2.38
C MET A 57 -3.72 -6.71 2.42
N ASP A 58 -4.53 -7.71 2.10
CA ASP A 58 -4.08 -9.11 2.00
C ASP A 58 -3.13 -9.31 0.82
N TRP A 59 -3.46 -8.74 -0.34
CA TRP A 59 -2.57 -8.74 -1.50
C TRP A 59 -1.23 -8.06 -1.19
N LEU A 60 -1.28 -6.93 -0.48
CA LEU A 60 -0.08 -6.25 -0.02
C LEU A 60 0.73 -7.22 0.85
N ARG A 61 0.16 -7.80 1.92
CA ARG A 61 0.90 -8.77 2.77
C ARG A 61 1.59 -9.88 1.97
N CYS A 62 0.93 -10.43 0.94
CA CYS A 62 1.53 -11.44 0.05
C CYS A 62 2.73 -10.93 -0.75
N LEU A 63 2.78 -9.65 -1.13
CA LEU A 63 3.87 -9.06 -1.90
C LEU A 63 5.21 -8.98 -1.13
N TRP A 64 5.14 -9.06 0.20
CA TRP A 64 6.28 -9.05 1.13
C TRP A 64 6.37 -10.34 1.96
N GLY A 65 5.56 -11.35 1.65
CA GLY A 65 5.72 -12.73 2.16
C GLY A 65 7.00 -13.37 1.69
#